data_AF-A0A1J5WNU5-F1
#
_entry.id   AF-A0A1J5WNU5-F1
#
_cell.length_a   1.000
_cell.length_b   1.000
_cell.length_c   1.000
_cell.angle_alpha   90.00
_cell.angle_beta   90.00
_cell.angle_gamma   90.00
#
_symmetry.space_group_name_H-M   'P 1'
#
loop_
_entity.id
_entity.type
_entity.pdbx_description
1 polymer ?
#
loop_
_entity_poly.entity_id
_entity_poly.type
_entity_poly.pdbx_seq_one_letter_code
_entity_poly.pdbx_strand_id
1 'polypeptide(L)'
;MGLSDYALGILPKLRIHEENEMEELWLSADEPEYIAEILEMENNSISLGKVKMLELCSHAVETLPKLKFHGEYVMERLSLEALFSECIAEILNTENNSIDLGKVK
;
A
#
# COMPACT_ATOMS: atom_id res chain seq x y z
N MET A 1 7.40 8.71 -4.84
CA MET A 1 6.32 9.53 -4.24
C MET A 1 6.23 9.16 -2.78
N GLY A 2 6.11 10.14 -1.89
CA GLY A 2 5.95 9.92 -0.46
C GLY A 2 4.64 10.54 0.02
N LEU A 3 3.83 9.78 0.78
CA LEU A 3 2.63 10.27 1.45
C LEU A 3 2.68 9.85 2.91
N SER A 4 2.50 10.82 3.82
CA SER A 4 2.43 10.54 5.25
C SER A 4 1.16 11.12 5.87
N ASP A 5 0.65 10.43 6.87
CA ASP A 5 -0.45 10.87 7.73
C ASP A 5 -1.66 11.36 6.92
N TYR A 6 -2.14 12.58 7.16
CA TYR A 6 -3.27 13.18 6.43
C TYR A 6 -3.11 13.18 4.90
N ALA A 7 -1.89 13.14 4.35
CA ALA A 7 -1.69 13.08 2.91
C ALA A 7 -2.15 11.75 2.30
N LEU A 8 -2.24 10.68 3.09
CA LEU A 8 -2.74 9.37 2.62
C LEU A 8 -4.18 9.42 2.15
N GLY A 9 -5.03 10.27 2.73
CA GLY A 9 -6.41 10.47 2.28
C GLY A 9 -6.52 10.99 0.83
N ILE A 10 -5.42 11.52 0.26
CA ILE A 10 -5.37 11.94 -1.15
C ILE A 10 -5.11 10.75 -2.06
N LEU A 11 -4.46 9.67 -1.59
CA LEU A 11 -4.08 8.52 -2.41
C LEU A 11 -5.26 7.94 -3.22
N PRO A 12 -6.44 7.69 -2.64
CA PRO A 12 -7.62 7.22 -3.39
C PRO A 12 -8.12 8.19 -4.48
N LYS A 13 -7.78 9.48 -4.36
CA LYS A 13 -8.20 10.52 -5.31
C LYS A 13 -7.22 10.70 -6.47
N LEU A 14 -6.04 10.09 -6.40
CA LEU A 14 -5.04 10.18 -7.45
C LEU A 14 -5.38 9.22 -8.59
N ARG A 15 -5.34 9.75 -9.83
CA ARG A 15 -5.40 8.93 -11.04
C ARG A 15 -4.00 8.67 -11.56
N ILE A 16 -3.41 7.56 -11.15
CA ILE A 16 -2.11 7.10 -11.66
C ILE A 16 -2.35 6.23 -12.90
N HIS A 17 -1.71 6.58 -14.01
CA HIS A 17 -1.85 5.81 -15.25
C HIS A 17 -1.15 4.45 -15.10
N GLU A 18 -1.66 3.39 -15.72
CA GLU A 18 -1.08 2.04 -15.58
C GLU A 18 0.39 1.97 -16.07
N GLU A 19 0.71 2.74 -17.11
CA GLU A 19 2.08 2.91 -17.63
C GLU A 19 2.97 3.85 -16.79
N ASN A 20 2.47 4.43 -15.70
CA ASN A 20 3.30 5.27 -14.85
C ASN A 20 4.38 4.42 -14.17
N GLU A 21 5.63 4.83 -14.32
CA GLU A 21 6.78 4.18 -13.69
C GLU A 21 7.26 5.03 -12.50
N MET A 22 7.17 4.44 -11.32
CA MET A 22 7.63 5.06 -10.08
C MET A 22 8.80 4.25 -9.52
N GLU A 23 9.93 4.93 -9.31
CA GLU A 23 11.11 4.31 -8.70
C GLU A 23 10.83 3.89 -7.25
N GLU A 24 10.06 4.69 -6.51
CA GLU A 24 9.78 4.45 -5.10
C GLU A 24 8.42 5.03 -4.71
N LEU A 25 7.60 4.22 -4.02
CA LEU A 25 6.41 4.67 -3.30
C LEU A 25 6.61 4.41 -1.81
N TRP A 26 6.57 5.47 -1.01
CA TRP A 26 6.69 5.43 0.45
C TRP A 26 5.40 5.93 1.10
N LEU A 27 4.78 5.11 1.93
CA LEU A 27 3.56 5.43 2.69
C LEU A 27 3.81 5.23 4.19
N SER A 28 3.48 6.24 5.01
CA SER A 28 3.62 6.16 6.47
C SER A 28 2.39 6.72 7.17
N ALA A 29 1.93 6.04 8.22
CA ALA A 29 0.83 6.52 9.06
C ALA A 29 1.14 6.23 10.52
N ASP A 30 1.34 7.28 11.30
CA ASP A 30 1.64 7.14 12.73
C ASP A 30 0.39 6.81 13.55
N GLU A 31 -0.81 7.12 13.03
CA GLU A 31 -2.09 6.84 13.68
C GLU A 31 -3.06 6.15 12.69
N PRO A 32 -3.97 5.28 13.18
CA PRO A 32 -4.90 4.53 12.32
C PRO A 32 -5.92 5.44 11.61
N GLU A 33 -6.19 6.62 12.13
CA GLU A 33 -7.14 7.58 11.55
C GLU A 33 -6.71 8.08 10.16
N TYR A 34 -5.40 8.09 9.88
CA TYR A 34 -4.85 8.53 8.60
C TYR A 34 -5.13 7.55 7.45
N ILE A 35 -5.42 6.29 7.77
CA ILE A 35 -5.71 5.25 6.78
C ILE A 35 -7.19 4.86 6.72
N ALA A 36 -8.03 5.41 7.61
CA ALA A 36 -9.43 5.01 7.74
C ALA A 36 -10.20 5.02 6.40
N GLU A 37 -10.07 6.10 5.61
CA GLU A 37 -10.70 6.19 4.28
C GLU A 37 -10.20 5.10 3.32
N ILE A 38 -8.92 4.73 3.39
CA ILE A 38 -8.34 3.69 2.53
C ILE A 38 -8.87 2.31 2.95
N LEU A 39 -8.99 2.06 4.26
CA LEU A 39 -9.46 0.77 4.78
C LEU A 39 -10.91 0.47 4.40
N GLU A 40 -11.74 1.50 4.26
CA GLU A 40 -13.13 1.38 3.77
C GLU A 40 -13.24 0.99 2.29
N MET A 41 -12.15 1.08 1.52
CA MET A 41 -12.16 0.73 0.10
C MET A 41 -12.16 -0.79 -0.12
N GLU A 42 -12.63 -1.21 -1.30
CA GLU A 42 -12.53 -2.60 -1.74
C GLU A 42 -11.06 -3.01 -1.91
N ASN A 43 -10.75 -4.29 -1.72
CA ASN A 43 -9.40 -4.80 -1.97
C ASN A 43 -9.04 -4.62 -3.46
N ASN A 44 -7.77 -4.33 -3.75
CA ASN A 44 -7.28 -4.05 -5.11
C ASN A 44 -7.97 -2.86 -5.83
N SER A 45 -8.49 -1.88 -5.10
CA SER A 45 -9.17 -0.70 -5.69
C SER A 45 -8.24 0.47 -6.00
N ILE A 46 -7.05 0.54 -5.38
CA ILE A 46 -6.07 1.62 -5.58
C ILE A 46 -4.98 1.18 -6.56
N SER A 47 -5.08 1.63 -7.82
CA SER A 47 -4.08 1.33 -8.86
C SER A 47 -2.86 2.26 -8.76
N LEU A 48 -1.67 1.67 -8.63
CA LEU A 48 -0.40 2.41 -8.50
C LEU A 48 0.45 2.49 -9.78
N GLY A 49 0.07 1.76 -10.83
CA GLY A 49 0.91 1.59 -12.03
C GLY A 49 2.08 0.65 -11.76
N LYS A 50 3.27 0.98 -12.28
CA LYS A 50 4.51 0.23 -12.09
C LYS A 50 5.32 0.86 -10.96
N VAL A 51 5.49 0.14 -9.86
CA VAL A 51 6.24 0.60 -8.67
C VAL A 51 7.42 -0.34 -8.42
N LYS A 52 8.63 0.20 -8.50
CA LYS A 52 9.86 -0.58 -8.34
C LYS A 52 10.17 -0.90 -6.88
N MET A 53 9.98 0.07 -5.99
CA MET A 53 10.16 -0.09 -4.55
C MET A 53 8.90 0.40 -3.81
N LEU A 54 8.31 -0.47 -2.98
CA LEU A 54 7.20 -0.11 -2.09
C LEU A 54 7.67 -0.18 -0.65
N GLU A 55 7.53 0.92 0.08
CA GLU A 55 7.79 1.01 1.51
C GLU A 55 6.53 1.43 2.26
N LEU A 56 6.05 0.56 3.16
CA LEU A 56 4.90 0.82 4.03
C LEU A 56 5.37 0.83 5.49
N CYS A 57 5.13 1.93 6.19
CA CYS A 57 5.56 2.14 7.58
C CYS A 57 4.34 2.33 8.52
N SER A 58 4.44 1.76 9.73
CA SER A 58 3.43 1.86 10.79
C SER A 58 2.05 1.42 10.29
N HIS A 59 0.98 2.18 10.56
CA HIS A 59 -0.38 1.80 10.16
C HIS A 59 -0.55 1.69 8.64
N ALA A 60 0.33 2.31 7.83
CA ALA A 60 0.23 2.22 6.37
C ALA A 60 0.33 0.77 5.85
N VAL A 61 0.90 -0.15 6.63
CA VAL A 61 0.94 -1.60 6.30
C VAL A 61 -0.47 -2.16 6.08
N GLU A 62 -1.48 -1.71 6.84
CA GLU A 62 -2.85 -2.19 6.69
C GLU A 62 -3.50 -1.79 5.37
N THR A 63 -2.92 -0.82 4.65
CA THR A 63 -3.39 -0.43 3.32
C THR A 63 -3.02 -1.42 2.22
N LEU A 64 -2.07 -2.35 2.49
CA LEU A 64 -1.53 -3.27 1.49
C LEU A 64 -2.61 -4.05 0.70
N PRO A 65 -3.67 -4.63 1.32
CA PRO A 65 -4.73 -5.34 0.59
C PRO A 65 -5.54 -4.45 -0.36
N LYS A 66 -5.47 -3.12 -0.19
CA LYS A 66 -6.22 -2.13 -0.98
C LYS A 66 -5.46 -1.72 -2.25
N LEU A 67 -4.15 -1.95 -2.27
CA LEU A 67 -3.26 -1.60 -3.37
C LEU A 67 -3.34 -2.66 -4.48
N LYS A 68 -3.41 -2.21 -5.73
CA LYS A 68 -3.40 -3.06 -6.92
C LYS A 68 -2.07 -2.91 -7.66
N PHE A 69 -1.39 -4.03 -7.83
CA PHE A 69 -0.12 -4.13 -8.54
C PHE A 69 -0.30 -4.62 -9.98
N HIS A 70 0.57 -4.17 -10.88
CA HIS A 70 0.56 -4.61 -12.27
C HIS A 70 1.29 -5.95 -12.41
N GLY A 71 0.55 -7.04 -12.67
CA GLY A 71 1.08 -8.42 -12.63
C GLY A 71 2.19 -8.75 -13.63
N GLU A 72 2.39 -7.93 -14.68
CA GLU A 72 3.51 -8.10 -15.61
C GLU A 72 4.80 -7.45 -15.12
N TYR A 73 4.71 -6.47 -14.23
CA TYR A 73 5.85 -5.75 -13.68
C TYR A 73 6.48 -6.49 -12.50
N VAL A 74 7.81 -6.42 -12.39
CA VAL A 74 8.58 -7.05 -11.31
C VAL A 74 9.02 -5.96 -10.33
N MET A 75 8.43 -5.95 -9.15
CA MET A 75 8.88 -5.11 -8.03
C MET A 75 10.25 -5.59 -7.55
N GLU A 76 11.18 -4.67 -7.33
CA GLU A 76 12.52 -5.00 -6.86
C GLU A 76 12.60 -5.13 -5.33
N ARG A 77 11.75 -4.38 -4.61
CA ARG A 77 11.73 -4.40 -3.15
C ARG A 77 10.34 -4.10 -2.60
N LEU A 78 9.89 -4.96 -1.70
CA LEU A 78 8.79 -4.68 -0.77
C LEU A 78 9.37 -4.56 0.64
N SER A 79 9.12 -3.42 1.30
CA SER A 79 9.51 -3.17 2.69
C SER A 79 8.25 -2.89 3.50
N LEU A 80 8.02 -3.70 4.53
CA LEU A 80 6.91 -3.54 5.47
C LEU A 80 7.50 -3.38 6.88
N GLU A 81 7.24 -2.25 7.51
CA GLU A 81 7.71 -1.96 8.85
C GLU A 81 6.53 -1.57 9.73
N ALA A 82 6.29 -2.32 10.79
CA ALA A 82 5.28 -2.01 11.80
C ALA A 82 5.96 -1.82 13.15
N LEU A 83 5.86 -0.63 13.71
CA LEU A 83 6.51 -0.28 14.99
C LEU A 83 5.81 -0.94 16.19
N PHE A 84 4.51 -1.22 16.06
CA PHE A 84 3.67 -1.82 17.08
C PHE A 84 2.74 -2.88 16.47
N SER A 85 2.30 -3.85 17.27
CA SER A 85 1.40 -4.91 16.80
C SER A 85 0.02 -4.40 16.36
N GLU A 86 -0.41 -3.26 16.90
CA GLU A 86 -1.65 -2.59 16.50
C GLU A 86 -1.63 -2.07 15.06
N CYS A 87 -0.44 -1.83 14.48
CA CYS A 87 -0.31 -1.40 13.09
C CYS A 87 -0.60 -2.52 12.06
N ILE A 88 -0.84 -3.74 12.51
CA ILE A 88 -1.12 -4.91 11.66
C ILE A 88 -2.34 -5.70 12.16
N ALA A 89 -3.15 -5.12 13.05
CA ALA A 89 -4.25 -5.84 13.67
C ALA A 89 -5.28 -6.31 12.64
N GLU A 90 -5.62 -5.46 11.67
CA GLU A 90 -6.60 -5.80 10.64
C GLU A 90 -6.03 -6.75 9.58
N ILE A 91 -4.77 -6.54 9.16
CA ILE A 91 -4.17 -7.39 8.13
C ILE A 91 -3.94 -8.83 8.62
N LEU A 92 -3.75 -9.04 9.93
CA LEU A 92 -3.65 -10.38 10.52
C LEU A 92 -4.97 -11.17 10.46
N ASN A 93 -6.11 -10.50 10.29
CA ASN A 93 -7.41 -11.15 10.08
C ASN A 93 -7.64 -11.59 8.63
N THR A 94 -6.75 -11.20 7.72
CA THR A 94 -6.84 -11.54 6.29
C THR A 94 -6.44 -12.99 6.05
N GLU A 95 -7.11 -13.67 5.10
CA GLU A 95 -6.79 -15.06 4.78
C GLU A 95 -5.35 -15.22 4.25
N ASN A 96 -4.70 -16.31 4.64
CA ASN A 96 -3.36 -16.63 4.15
C ASN A 96 -3.34 -16.69 2.62
N ASN A 97 -2.33 -16.04 2.01
CA ASN A 97 -2.11 -15.98 0.56
C ASN A 97 -3.23 -15.25 -0.24
N SER A 98 -4.02 -14.38 0.39
CA SER A 98 -5.10 -13.64 -0.29
C SER A 98 -4.68 -12.27 -0.87
N ILE A 99 -3.48 -11.78 -0.55
CA ILE A 99 -2.92 -10.54 -1.09
C ILE A 99 -2.06 -10.87 -2.31
N ASP A 100 -2.43 -10.32 -3.48
CA ASP A 100 -1.68 -10.47 -4.72
C ASP A 100 -0.69 -9.30 -4.89
N LEU A 101 0.60 -9.60 -4.78
CA LEU A 101 1.69 -8.64 -4.96
C LEU A 101 2.22 -8.61 -6.41
N GLY A 102 1.69 -9.46 -7.30
CA GLY A 102 2.31 -9.73 -8.59
C GLY A 102 3.67 -10.40 -8.44
N LYS A 103 4.67 -9.91 -9.18
CA LYS A 103 6.05 -10.44 -9.14
C LYS A 103 6.92 -9.54 -8.29
N VAL A 104 7.59 -10.12 -7.29
CA VAL A 104 8.61 -9.46 -6.47
C VAL A 104 9.92 -10.22 -6.61
N LYS A 105 11.04 -9.50 -6.73
CA LYS A 105 12.39 -10.06 -6.90
C LYS A 105 12.95 -10.67 -5.62
#